data_AF-A0A4Q6BE55-F1
#
_entry.id   AF-A0A4Q6BE55-F1
#
_cell.length_a   1.000
_cell.length_b   1.000
_cell.length_c   1.000
_cell.angle_alpha   90.00
_cell.angle_beta   90.00
_cell.angle_gamma   90.00
#
_symmetry.space_group_name_H-M   'P 1'
#
loop_
_entity.id
_entity.type
_entity.pdbx_description
1 polymer ?
#
loop_
_entity_poly.entity_id
_entity_poly.type
_entity_poly.pdbx_seq_one_letter_code
_entity_poly.pdbx_strand_id
1 'polypeptide(L)'
;MVKRTLSLFTLLAALLILTAYEPAPKQQVLRTIIIDAGHGIMPNGGHNGAKGSYSYEDEICFAVSKKLVAQLKKEFPEIKIIETRPTERIVDLRERANVANRNRGDLFISIHVNAMPPLTRRELTGYRNEVYYTGKGKKKKKHTRKVPQYRTYTVPNSRAVGTQTYIWGAHKAEDKETAIRENAPMLAEDNYKEKYGDIDPNSPEFIALSLVKTKQFGLRSATLSQMVEEQFAKVGRVSGGSRQRQVGIWVLQATAMPSILVETGFITNPQEEDYLNSEKGQNEISACITKAVDNYIKWLEKKQTPATASAPLQDRDTETVLNEKMLQAFDQHAATHAE
;
A
#
# COMPACT_ATOMS: atom_id res chain seq x y z
N MET A 1 -25.31 -42.34 52.50
CA MET A 1 -24.70 -41.00 52.27
C MET A 1 -23.57 -40.97 51.23
N VAL A 2 -22.97 -42.09 50.84
CA VAL A 2 -21.78 -42.11 49.95
C VAL A 2 -22.07 -41.94 48.44
N LYS A 3 -23.29 -42.26 47.97
CA LYS A 3 -23.65 -42.15 46.54
C LYS A 3 -23.98 -40.73 46.05
N ARG A 4 -24.31 -39.79 46.96
CA ARG A 4 -24.63 -38.39 46.60
C ARG A 4 -23.38 -37.50 46.49
N THR A 5 -22.30 -37.84 47.19
CA THR A 5 -21.03 -37.09 47.12
C THR A 5 -20.23 -37.39 45.87
N LEU A 6 -20.30 -38.62 45.33
CA LEU A 6 -19.60 -39.00 44.10
C LEU A 6 -20.17 -38.33 42.85
N SER A 7 -21.50 -38.09 42.81
CA SER A 7 -22.17 -37.38 41.71
C SER A 7 -21.92 -35.87 41.71
N LEU A 8 -21.52 -35.28 42.85
CA LEU A 8 -21.18 -33.87 42.96
C LEU A 8 -19.73 -33.62 42.48
N PHE A 9 -18.83 -34.58 42.73
CA PHE A 9 -17.44 -34.52 42.27
C PHE A 9 -17.29 -34.69 40.76
N THR A 10 -18.10 -35.55 40.12
CA THR A 10 -18.09 -35.70 38.65
C THR A 10 -18.70 -34.50 37.93
N LEU A 11 -19.71 -33.84 38.51
CA LEU A 11 -20.27 -32.60 37.96
C LEU A 11 -19.29 -31.42 38.09
N LEU A 12 -18.54 -31.35 39.19
CA LEU A 12 -17.52 -30.32 39.41
C LEU A 12 -16.30 -30.50 38.48
N ALA A 13 -15.89 -31.75 38.23
CA ALA A 13 -14.82 -32.07 37.28
C ALA A 13 -15.22 -31.77 35.82
N ALA A 14 -16.48 -32.02 35.44
CA ALA A 14 -16.99 -31.65 34.11
C ALA A 14 -17.12 -30.12 33.94
N LEU A 15 -17.42 -29.38 35.01
CA LEU A 15 -17.47 -27.92 35.00
C LEU A 15 -16.05 -27.30 34.90
N LEU A 16 -15.05 -27.92 35.53
CA LEU A 16 -13.64 -27.53 35.44
C LEU A 16 -13.01 -27.78 34.05
N ILE A 17 -13.49 -28.80 33.33
CA ILE A 17 -13.04 -29.09 31.95
C ILE A 17 -13.67 -28.11 30.94
N LEU A 18 -14.88 -27.61 31.19
CA LEU A 18 -15.49 -26.56 30.34
C LEU A 18 -14.83 -25.17 30.51
N THR A 19 -14.19 -24.89 31.65
CA THR A 19 -13.58 -23.57 31.92
C THR A 19 -12.15 -23.41 31.38
N ALA A 20 -11.55 -24.44 30.79
CA ALA A 20 -10.14 -24.44 30.38
C ALA A 20 -9.91 -24.54 28.86
N TYR A 21 -10.93 -24.28 28.03
CA TYR A 21 -10.70 -24.07 26.61
C TYR A 21 -10.25 -22.62 26.39
N GLU A 22 -8.96 -22.36 26.63
CA GLU A 22 -8.34 -21.17 26.05
C GLU A 22 -8.15 -21.44 24.55
N PRO A 23 -8.81 -20.67 23.66
CA PRO A 23 -8.54 -20.80 22.24
C PRO A 23 -7.05 -20.57 22.02
N ALA A 24 -6.40 -21.45 21.24
CA ALA A 24 -5.00 -21.30 20.91
C ALA A 24 -4.73 -19.85 20.46
N PRO A 25 -3.63 -19.21 20.93
CA PRO A 25 -3.37 -17.82 20.62
C PRO A 25 -3.37 -17.65 19.10
N LYS A 26 -4.27 -16.78 18.61
CA LYS A 26 -4.42 -16.50 17.19
C LYS A 26 -3.07 -16.02 16.66
N GLN A 27 -2.48 -16.73 15.71
CA GLN A 27 -1.20 -16.32 15.13
C GLN A 27 -1.36 -14.92 14.53
N GLN A 28 -0.51 -13.99 14.97
CA GLN A 28 -0.61 -12.59 14.57
C GLN A 28 -0.25 -12.44 13.09
N VAL A 29 -1.17 -11.87 12.28
CA VAL A 29 -0.98 -11.72 10.82
C VAL A 29 0.02 -10.63 10.44
N LEU A 30 0.21 -9.63 11.31
CA LEU A 30 1.19 -8.54 11.19
C LEU A 30 1.81 -8.30 12.56
N ARG A 31 3.13 -8.32 12.66
CA ARG A 31 3.89 -8.02 13.88
C ARG A 31 4.45 -6.61 13.87
N THR A 32 4.86 -6.11 12.70
CA THR A 32 5.50 -4.79 12.56
C THR A 32 4.94 -4.01 11.38
N ILE A 33 4.53 -2.76 11.61
CA ILE A 33 4.14 -1.80 10.55
C ILE A 33 5.14 -0.65 10.53
N ILE A 34 5.65 -0.34 9.34
CA ILE A 34 6.58 0.75 9.08
C ILE A 34 5.81 1.94 8.51
N ILE A 35 5.93 3.10 9.14
CA ILE A 35 5.35 4.36 8.69
C ILE A 35 6.47 5.27 8.20
N ASP A 36 6.36 5.72 6.96
CA ASP A 36 7.31 6.61 6.31
C ASP A 36 6.68 7.97 6.03
N ALA A 37 7.17 8.99 6.73
CA ALA A 37 6.77 10.37 6.46
C ALA A 37 7.62 10.91 5.30
N GLY A 38 7.02 11.14 4.14
CA GLY A 38 7.70 11.66 2.95
C GLY A 38 8.56 12.90 3.23
N HIS A 39 9.66 13.03 2.48
CA HIS A 39 10.55 14.21 2.49
C HIS A 39 11.10 14.59 3.90
N GLY A 40 11.41 15.87 4.14
CA GLY A 40 11.93 16.37 5.41
C GLY A 40 12.77 17.63 5.26
N ILE A 41 13.00 18.31 6.39
CA ILE A 41 13.83 19.51 6.46
C ILE A 41 15.28 19.15 6.18
N MET A 42 15.85 19.77 5.15
CA MET A 42 17.24 19.59 4.73
C MET A 42 18.22 20.20 5.74
N PRO A 43 19.51 19.80 5.70
CA PRO A 43 20.52 20.35 6.60
C PRO A 43 20.67 21.88 6.53
N ASN A 44 20.39 22.50 5.38
CA ASN A 44 20.41 23.95 5.19
C ASN A 44 19.14 24.66 5.71
N GLY A 45 18.20 23.93 6.35
CA GLY A 45 16.93 24.46 6.83
C GLY A 45 15.84 24.58 5.77
N GLY A 46 16.12 24.23 4.50
CA GLY A 46 15.13 24.24 3.44
C GLY A 46 14.20 23.02 3.49
N HIS A 47 12.97 23.19 3.04
CA HIS A 47 11.98 22.12 2.90
C HIS A 47 12.17 21.34 1.61
N ASN A 48 12.00 20.03 1.66
CA ASN A 48 12.04 19.15 0.49
C ASN A 48 10.63 18.66 0.12
N GLY A 49 10.39 18.39 -1.17
CA GLY A 49 9.08 17.98 -1.68
C GLY A 49 8.29 19.13 -2.30
N ALA A 50 7.00 18.89 -2.53
CA ALA A 50 6.09 19.87 -3.10
C ALA A 50 5.85 21.04 -2.14
N LYS A 51 5.52 22.19 -2.73
CA LYS A 51 5.24 23.44 -2.01
C LYS A 51 3.85 23.94 -2.38
N GLY A 52 3.05 24.30 -1.38
CA GLY A 52 1.78 24.98 -1.53
C GLY A 52 1.93 26.51 -1.54
N SER A 53 0.84 27.21 -1.29
CA SER A 53 0.86 28.67 -1.15
C SER A 53 1.49 29.13 0.16
N TYR A 54 1.30 28.37 1.25
CA TYR A 54 1.82 28.69 2.59
C TYR A 54 2.43 27.50 3.34
N SER A 55 2.35 26.28 2.80
CA SER A 55 2.80 25.06 3.47
C SER A 55 3.74 24.22 2.61
N TYR A 56 4.41 23.27 3.25
CA TYR A 56 5.36 22.35 2.60
C TYR A 56 4.92 20.89 2.78
N GLU A 57 5.17 20.06 1.76
CA GLU A 57 4.81 18.64 1.77
C GLU A 57 5.42 17.91 2.96
N ASP A 58 6.69 18.16 3.29
CA ASP A 58 7.40 17.47 4.35
C ASP A 58 6.81 17.70 5.75
N GLU A 59 6.32 18.90 6.03
CA GLU A 59 5.63 19.25 7.27
C GLU A 59 4.29 18.52 7.38
N ILE A 60 3.47 18.56 6.32
CA ILE A 60 2.17 17.88 6.29
C ILE A 60 2.36 16.36 6.44
N CYS A 61 3.31 15.78 5.70
CA CYS A 61 3.62 14.35 5.77
C CYS A 61 4.05 13.94 7.18
N PHE A 62 4.87 14.76 7.85
CA PHE A 62 5.29 14.52 9.21
C PHE A 62 4.10 14.53 10.18
N ALA A 63 3.29 15.59 10.13
CA ALA A 63 2.14 15.78 11.01
C ALA A 63 1.11 14.65 10.87
N VAL A 64 0.75 14.28 9.65
CA VAL A 64 -0.16 13.16 9.37
C VAL A 64 0.45 11.84 9.85
N SER A 65 1.74 11.59 9.59
CA SER A 65 2.39 10.36 10.02
C SER A 65 2.41 10.20 11.54
N LYS A 66 2.65 11.28 12.29
CA LYS A 66 2.60 11.25 13.77
C LYS A 66 1.22 10.90 14.30
N LYS A 67 0.17 11.46 13.70
CA LYS A 67 -1.22 11.14 14.05
C LYS A 67 -1.58 9.70 13.69
N LEU A 68 -1.17 9.23 12.51
CA LEU A 68 -1.34 7.83 12.11
C LEU A 68 -0.63 6.87 13.06
N VAL A 69 0.63 7.14 13.44
CA VAL A 69 1.37 6.33 14.41
C VAL A 69 0.66 6.27 15.75
N ALA A 70 0.16 7.41 16.25
CA ALA A 70 -0.58 7.45 17.51
C ALA A 70 -1.88 6.63 17.44
N GLN A 71 -2.61 6.71 16.33
CA GLN A 71 -3.84 5.95 16.12
C GLN A 71 -3.57 4.44 16.00
N LEU A 72 -2.57 4.04 15.21
CA LEU A 72 -2.20 2.63 15.04
C LEU A 72 -1.72 2.00 16.35
N LYS A 73 -0.90 2.71 17.14
CA LYS A 73 -0.46 2.23 18.47
C LYS A 73 -1.62 2.07 19.45
N LYS A 74 -2.65 2.91 19.32
CA LYS A 74 -3.85 2.83 20.14
C LYS A 74 -4.76 1.68 19.73
N GLU A 75 -4.97 1.50 18.42
CA GLU A 75 -5.87 0.50 17.86
C GLU A 75 -5.26 -0.92 17.93
N PHE A 76 -3.94 -1.03 17.72
CA PHE A 76 -3.21 -2.31 17.66
C PHE A 76 -2.00 -2.29 18.60
N PRO A 77 -2.21 -2.28 19.93
CA PRO A 77 -1.11 -2.23 20.91
C PRO A 77 -0.12 -3.40 20.80
N GLU A 78 -0.54 -4.53 20.22
CA GLU A 78 0.28 -5.71 19.96
C GLU A 78 1.15 -5.60 18.71
N ILE A 79 0.91 -4.61 17.84
CA ILE A 79 1.69 -4.40 16.61
C ILE A 79 2.78 -3.36 16.86
N LYS A 80 4.03 -3.71 16.54
CA LYS A 80 5.16 -2.79 16.63
C LYS A 80 5.08 -1.76 15.50
N ILE A 81 4.84 -0.49 15.86
CA ILE A 81 4.82 0.62 14.90
C ILE A 81 6.19 1.33 14.89
N ILE A 82 6.82 1.42 13.72
CA ILE A 82 8.16 2.00 13.53
C ILE A 82 8.11 3.13 12.51
N GLU A 83 8.76 4.23 12.83
CA GLU A 83 8.85 5.39 11.96
C GLU A 83 10.21 5.41 11.25
N THR A 84 10.23 5.57 9.92
CA THR A 84 11.50 5.78 9.17
C THR A 84 12.09 7.16 9.45
N ARG A 85 11.22 8.14 9.72
CA ARG A 85 11.56 9.55 9.98
C ARG A 85 10.92 9.98 11.31
N PRO A 86 11.61 9.79 12.45
CA PRO A 86 11.05 10.13 13.76
C PRO A 86 11.08 11.64 14.07
N THR A 87 11.85 12.44 13.32
CA THR A 87 11.98 13.91 13.49
C THR A 87 11.63 14.64 12.18
N GLU A 88 11.49 15.96 12.22
CA GLU A 88 11.19 16.76 11.02
C GLU A 88 12.31 16.73 9.96
N ARG A 89 13.52 16.30 10.33
CA ARG A 89 14.69 16.27 9.45
C ARG A 89 14.56 15.22 8.35
N ILE A 90 15.10 15.54 7.18
CA ILE A 90 15.16 14.60 6.06
C ILE A 90 15.97 13.35 6.42
N VAL A 91 15.41 12.19 6.10
CA VAL A 91 16.11 10.90 6.11
C VAL A 91 16.37 10.50 4.67
N ASP A 92 17.59 10.04 4.39
CA ASP A 92 17.98 9.54 3.07
C ASP A 92 17.03 8.45 2.58
N LEU A 93 16.77 8.44 1.27
CA LEU A 93 15.79 7.54 0.69
C LEU A 93 16.18 6.07 0.89
N ARG A 94 17.47 5.73 0.77
CA ARG A 94 17.96 4.37 1.01
C ARG A 94 17.83 3.99 2.47
N GLU A 95 18.14 4.93 3.36
CA GLU A 95 18.02 4.69 4.79
C GLU A 95 16.58 4.39 5.22
N ARG A 96 15.56 5.00 4.60
CA ARG A 96 14.14 4.66 4.87
C ARG A 96 13.83 3.20 4.55
N ALA A 97 14.30 2.70 3.41
CA ALA A 97 14.16 1.30 3.04
C ALA A 97 14.96 0.39 3.99
N ASN A 98 16.18 0.78 4.36
CA ASN A 98 17.00 0.05 5.32
C ASN A 98 16.31 -0.05 6.69
N VAL A 99 15.68 1.03 7.19
CA VAL A 99 14.90 1.03 8.44
C VAL A 99 13.78 0.00 8.36
N ALA A 100 13.03 -0.01 7.26
CA ALA A 100 11.92 -0.93 7.08
C ALA A 100 12.40 -2.40 7.07
N ASN A 101 13.44 -2.68 6.27
CA ASN A 101 13.97 -4.02 6.07
C ASN A 101 14.63 -4.56 7.35
N ARG A 102 15.49 -3.77 7.99
CA ARG A 102 16.22 -4.21 9.18
C ARG A 102 15.33 -4.51 10.37
N ASN A 103 14.15 -3.89 10.41
CA ASN A 103 13.14 -4.12 11.44
C ASN A 103 12.13 -5.22 11.09
N ARG A 104 12.33 -5.95 9.98
CA ARG A 104 11.43 -7.03 9.52
C ARG A 104 9.97 -6.56 9.42
N GLY A 105 9.74 -5.39 8.84
CA GLY A 105 8.38 -4.86 8.69
C GLY A 105 7.51 -5.81 7.87
N ASP A 106 6.28 -6.07 8.33
CA ASP A 106 5.29 -6.87 7.61
C ASP A 106 4.45 -6.01 6.65
N LEU A 107 4.48 -4.70 6.84
CA LEU A 107 3.79 -3.71 6.02
C LEU A 107 4.52 -2.37 6.05
N PHE A 108 4.63 -1.72 4.90
CA PHE A 108 5.20 -0.38 4.74
C PHE A 108 4.16 0.60 4.17
N ILE A 109 3.96 1.72 4.86
CA ILE A 109 3.03 2.79 4.45
C ILE A 109 3.80 4.10 4.41
N SER A 110 3.96 4.66 3.21
CA SER A 110 4.55 5.99 3.02
C SER A 110 3.47 7.03 2.82
N ILE A 111 3.59 8.18 3.49
CA ILE A 111 2.64 9.30 3.47
C ILE A 111 3.26 10.45 2.68
N HIS A 112 2.54 10.91 1.67
CA HIS A 112 2.95 11.96 0.74
C HIS A 112 1.79 12.91 0.41
N VAL A 113 2.12 14.04 -0.20
CA VAL A 113 1.14 14.99 -0.73
C VAL A 113 1.46 15.31 -2.18
N ASN A 114 0.45 15.22 -3.03
CA ASN A 114 0.61 15.38 -4.46
C ASN A 114 0.67 16.86 -4.85
N ALA A 115 1.11 17.12 -6.08
CA ALA A 115 1.12 18.43 -6.69
C ALA A 115 0.85 18.33 -8.19
N MET A 116 0.13 19.30 -8.74
CA MET A 116 0.00 19.46 -10.18
C MET A 116 0.38 20.87 -10.60
N PRO A 117 0.95 21.04 -11.81
CA PRO A 117 1.25 22.37 -12.34
C PRO A 117 0.00 23.26 -12.36
N PRO A 118 0.17 24.58 -12.12
CA PRO A 118 -0.93 25.52 -12.21
C PRO A 118 -1.44 25.60 -13.66
N LEU A 119 -2.68 26.06 -13.82
CA LEU A 119 -3.29 26.22 -15.13
C LEU A 119 -2.86 27.55 -15.75
N THR A 120 -2.30 27.48 -16.96
CA THR A 120 -1.99 28.68 -17.74
C THR A 120 -3.25 29.28 -18.33
N ARG A 121 -3.43 30.59 -18.16
CA ARG A 121 -4.49 31.40 -18.77
C ARG A 121 -3.88 32.47 -19.65
N ARG A 122 -4.59 32.80 -20.73
CA ARG A 122 -4.23 33.86 -21.66
C ARG A 122 -5.40 34.81 -21.79
N GLU A 123 -5.14 36.08 -21.61
CA GLU A 123 -6.13 37.14 -21.67
C GLU A 123 -5.76 38.11 -22.79
N LEU A 124 -6.70 38.45 -23.67
CA LEU A 124 -6.51 39.45 -24.70
C LEU A 124 -6.43 40.82 -24.02
N THR A 125 -5.26 41.46 -24.10
CA THR A 125 -5.00 42.77 -23.48
C THR A 125 -5.13 43.93 -24.45
N GLY A 126 -5.21 43.65 -25.74
CA GLY A 126 -5.37 44.66 -26.77
C GLY A 126 -4.84 44.19 -28.12
N TYR A 127 -4.58 45.15 -29.00
CA TYR A 127 -4.04 44.92 -30.32
C TYR A 127 -2.86 45.86 -30.54
N ARG A 128 -1.80 45.36 -31.16
CA ARG A 128 -0.70 46.20 -31.68
C ARG A 128 -0.71 46.19 -33.19
N ASN A 129 -0.24 47.29 -33.78
CA ASN A 129 0.03 47.34 -35.20
C ASN A 129 1.36 46.62 -35.47
N GLU A 130 1.33 45.57 -36.30
CA GLU A 130 2.51 44.91 -36.81
C GLU A 130 2.73 45.35 -38.26
N VAL A 131 3.88 45.97 -38.50
CA VAL A 131 4.31 46.35 -39.84
C VAL A 131 5.08 45.18 -40.46
N TYR A 132 4.69 44.77 -41.65
CA TYR A 132 5.45 43.81 -42.45
C TYR A 132 5.61 44.29 -43.88
N TYR A 133 6.51 43.68 -44.64
CA TYR A 133 6.81 44.11 -46.01
C TYR A 133 6.68 42.95 -46.98
N THR A 134 6.16 43.22 -48.17
CA THR A 134 6.13 42.23 -49.28
C THR A 134 6.89 42.76 -50.50
N GLY A 135 7.37 41.87 -51.36
CA GLY A 135 8.21 42.23 -52.52
C GLY A 135 9.70 42.44 -52.17
N LYS A 136 10.54 42.67 -53.19
CA LYS A 136 12.00 42.83 -53.06
C LYS A 136 12.50 44.10 -53.78
N GLY A 137 13.61 44.66 -53.29
CA GLY A 137 14.26 45.84 -53.88
C GLY A 137 13.31 47.04 -53.99
N LYS A 138 13.30 47.70 -55.16
CA LYS A 138 12.43 48.86 -55.44
C LYS A 138 10.93 48.53 -55.45
N LYS A 139 10.53 47.24 -55.46
CA LYS A 139 9.12 46.79 -55.43
C LYS A 139 8.62 46.46 -54.00
N LYS A 140 9.38 46.79 -52.94
CA LYS A 140 9.00 46.51 -51.55
C LYS A 140 7.81 47.38 -51.12
N LYS A 141 6.72 46.76 -50.65
CA LYS A 141 5.50 47.42 -50.16
C LYS A 141 5.36 47.24 -48.65
N LYS A 142 5.04 48.31 -47.92
CA LYS A 142 4.77 48.31 -46.47
C LYS A 142 3.29 47.99 -46.22
N HIS A 143 3.04 47.04 -45.33
CA HIS A 143 1.71 46.68 -44.86
C HIS A 143 1.66 46.84 -43.35
N THR A 144 0.47 47.14 -42.85
CA THR A 144 0.20 47.15 -41.41
C THR A 144 -1.00 46.28 -41.14
N ARG A 145 -0.86 45.33 -40.21
CA ARG A 145 -1.98 44.53 -39.71
C ARG A 145 -2.10 44.70 -38.21
N LYS A 146 -3.33 44.70 -37.69
CA LYS A 146 -3.57 44.62 -36.24
C LYS A 146 -3.37 43.18 -35.80
N VAL A 147 -2.47 42.96 -34.85
CA VAL A 147 -2.25 41.65 -34.22
C VAL A 147 -2.65 41.69 -32.75
N PRO A 148 -3.33 40.66 -32.24
CA PRO A 148 -3.74 40.60 -30.85
C PRO A 148 -2.52 40.48 -29.91
N GLN A 149 -2.60 41.14 -28.75
CA GLN A 149 -1.63 41.03 -27.66
C GLN A 149 -2.27 40.30 -26.48
N TYR A 150 -1.55 39.31 -25.94
CA TYR A 150 -2.03 38.51 -24.82
C TYR A 150 -1.14 38.72 -23.59
N ARG A 151 -1.77 38.80 -22.42
CA ARG A 151 -1.10 38.58 -21.13
C ARG A 151 -1.30 37.13 -20.74
N THR A 152 -0.21 36.47 -20.36
CA THR A 152 -0.24 35.09 -19.85
C THR A 152 -0.01 35.12 -18.35
N TYR A 153 -0.85 34.42 -17.60
CA TYR A 153 -0.69 34.24 -16.15
C TYR A 153 -1.11 32.83 -15.73
N THR A 154 -0.71 32.41 -14.54
CA THR A 154 -1.02 31.09 -13.99
C THR A 154 -2.02 31.21 -12.85
N VAL A 155 -2.96 30.27 -12.77
CA VAL A 155 -3.90 30.14 -11.66
C VAL A 155 -3.79 28.74 -11.05
N PRO A 156 -4.11 28.56 -9.75
CA PRO A 156 -4.13 27.24 -9.14
C PRO A 156 -4.98 26.25 -9.94
N ASN A 157 -4.56 24.98 -9.95
CA ASN A 157 -5.27 23.95 -10.67
C ASN A 157 -6.42 23.40 -9.83
N SER A 158 -7.61 23.97 -10.00
CA SER A 158 -8.82 23.55 -9.28
C SER A 158 -9.27 22.11 -9.56
N ARG A 159 -8.69 21.43 -10.56
CA ARG A 159 -8.95 20.01 -10.85
C ARG A 159 -8.02 19.04 -10.12
N ALA A 160 -6.94 19.55 -9.52
CA ALA A 160 -6.03 18.77 -8.71
C ALA A 160 -6.67 18.60 -7.32
N VAL A 161 -7.47 17.55 -7.14
CA VAL A 161 -8.19 17.25 -5.90
C VAL A 161 -8.19 15.75 -5.63
N GLY A 162 -8.26 15.39 -4.36
CA GLY A 162 -8.47 14.01 -3.95
C GLY A 162 -7.20 13.23 -3.65
N THR A 163 -7.38 11.95 -3.33
CA THR A 163 -6.32 11.04 -2.89
C THR A 163 -5.87 10.11 -4.00
N GLN A 164 -4.65 9.61 -3.91
CA GLN A 164 -4.16 8.56 -4.79
C GLN A 164 -3.26 7.63 -3.99
N THR A 165 -3.43 6.32 -4.10
CA THR A 165 -2.56 5.37 -3.42
C THR A 165 -1.78 4.56 -4.45
N TYR A 166 -0.45 4.58 -4.32
CA TYR A 166 0.46 3.94 -5.24
C TYR A 166 1.05 2.65 -4.66
N ILE A 167 1.26 1.68 -5.54
CA ILE A 167 2.14 0.53 -5.33
C ILE A 167 3.33 0.62 -6.30
N TRP A 168 4.36 -0.21 -6.12
CA TRP A 168 5.44 -0.24 -7.10
C TRP A 168 4.91 -0.68 -8.47
N GLY A 169 5.53 -0.19 -9.54
CA GLY A 169 5.14 -0.54 -10.90
C GLY A 169 5.51 -1.98 -11.26
N ALA A 170 4.69 -2.63 -12.08
CA ALA A 170 4.97 -3.99 -12.55
C ALA A 170 6.33 -4.10 -13.28
N HIS A 171 6.74 -3.06 -14.01
CA HIS A 171 8.06 -2.95 -14.65
C HIS A 171 9.23 -2.83 -13.66
N LYS A 172 8.93 -2.79 -12.36
CA LYS A 172 9.89 -2.73 -11.25
C LYS A 172 9.87 -3.99 -10.38
N ALA A 173 9.32 -5.09 -10.90
CA ALA A 173 9.28 -6.36 -10.21
C ALA A 173 10.69 -6.89 -9.88
N GLU A 174 11.65 -6.77 -10.80
CA GLU A 174 13.04 -7.20 -10.60
C GLU A 174 13.74 -6.44 -9.47
N ASP A 175 13.51 -5.12 -9.38
CA ASP A 175 14.03 -4.28 -8.29
C ASP A 175 13.43 -4.73 -6.94
N LYS A 176 12.14 -5.06 -6.90
CA LYS A 176 11.45 -5.59 -5.71
C LYS A 176 11.97 -6.97 -5.31
N GLU A 177 12.20 -7.85 -6.29
CA GLU A 177 12.75 -9.18 -6.06
C GLU A 177 14.17 -9.10 -5.50
N THR A 178 14.99 -8.20 -6.04
CA THR A 178 16.35 -7.95 -5.53
C THR A 178 16.32 -7.53 -4.07
N ALA A 179 15.44 -6.58 -3.71
CA ALA A 179 15.27 -6.17 -2.32
C ALA A 179 14.84 -7.34 -1.42
N ILE A 180 13.97 -8.23 -1.88
CA ILE A 180 13.55 -9.43 -1.14
C ILE A 180 14.72 -10.39 -0.93
N ARG A 181 15.52 -10.63 -1.97
CA ARG A 181 16.67 -11.55 -1.91
C ARG A 181 17.79 -11.02 -1.03
N GLU A 182 18.13 -9.74 -1.13
CA GLU A 182 19.13 -9.10 -0.27
C GLU A 182 18.74 -9.13 1.21
N ASN A 183 17.44 -9.13 1.50
CA ASN A 183 16.90 -9.17 2.86
C ASN A 183 16.36 -10.56 3.26
N ALA A 184 16.65 -11.59 2.47
CA ALA A 184 16.13 -12.94 2.65
C ALA A 184 16.34 -13.53 4.06
N PRO A 185 17.55 -13.43 4.67
CA PRO A 185 17.75 -13.93 6.03
C PRO A 185 16.86 -13.22 7.07
N MET A 186 16.37 -12.02 6.75
CA MET A 186 15.46 -11.24 7.59
C MET A 186 13.99 -11.59 7.35
N LEU A 187 13.66 -12.08 6.15
CA LEU A 187 12.32 -12.53 5.75
C LEU A 187 12.00 -13.97 6.15
N ALA A 188 13.00 -14.68 6.66
CA ALA A 188 12.83 -15.94 7.33
C ALA A 188 11.68 -15.82 8.36
N GLU A 189 10.54 -16.42 8.06
CA GLU A 189 9.51 -16.75 9.05
C GLU A 189 10.21 -17.47 10.22
N ASP A 190 9.68 -17.41 11.45
CA ASP A 190 10.42 -17.92 12.63
C ASP A 190 10.84 -19.41 12.48
N ASN A 191 10.16 -20.16 11.61
CA ASN A 191 10.47 -21.56 11.24
C ASN A 191 11.07 -21.73 9.83
N TYR A 192 11.61 -20.67 9.22
CA TYR A 192 12.16 -20.72 7.86
C TYR A 192 13.28 -21.76 7.72
N LYS A 193 14.21 -21.79 8.68
CA LYS A 193 15.30 -22.78 8.69
C LYS A 193 14.78 -24.21 8.84
N GLU A 194 13.69 -24.42 9.58
CA GLU A 194 13.07 -25.74 9.73
C GLU A 194 12.28 -26.16 8.49
N LYS A 195 11.61 -25.20 7.82
CA LYS A 195 10.75 -25.45 6.66
C LYS A 195 11.52 -25.57 5.35
N TYR A 196 12.67 -24.92 5.28
CA TYR A 196 13.41 -24.72 4.03
C TYR A 196 14.91 -25.06 4.14
N GLY A 197 15.48 -25.21 5.34
CA GLY A 197 16.91 -25.49 5.54
C GLY A 197 17.80 -24.25 5.42
N ASP A 198 19.12 -24.47 5.36
CA ASP A 198 20.10 -23.43 5.01
C ASP A 198 20.09 -23.22 3.48
N ILE A 199 19.06 -22.52 3.00
CA ILE A 199 18.95 -22.19 1.56
C ILE A 199 19.97 -21.10 1.21
N ASP A 200 20.84 -21.39 0.24
CA ASP A 200 21.68 -20.40 -0.43
C ASP A 200 20.79 -19.36 -1.14
N PRO A 201 20.90 -18.05 -0.85
CA PRO A 201 20.14 -17.00 -1.53
C PRO A 201 20.28 -16.97 -3.06
N ASN A 202 21.30 -17.63 -3.61
CA ASN A 202 21.50 -17.76 -5.06
C ASN A 202 21.00 -19.09 -5.63
N SER A 203 20.39 -19.95 -4.81
CA SER A 203 19.85 -21.22 -5.27
C SER A 203 18.59 -21.02 -6.14
N PRO A 204 18.34 -21.91 -7.11
CA PRO A 204 17.10 -21.88 -7.91
C PRO A 204 15.82 -21.90 -7.07
N GLU A 205 15.83 -22.60 -5.93
CA GLU A 205 14.70 -22.68 -4.99
C GLU A 205 14.46 -21.33 -4.31
N PHE A 206 15.53 -20.63 -3.91
CA PHE A 206 15.41 -19.30 -3.33
C PHE A 206 14.85 -18.30 -4.33
N ILE A 207 15.33 -18.34 -5.58
CA ILE A 207 14.84 -17.49 -6.67
C ILE A 207 13.35 -17.76 -6.93
N ALA A 208 12.93 -19.02 -6.96
CA ALA A 208 11.52 -19.36 -7.10
C ALA A 208 10.68 -18.82 -5.92
N LEU A 209 11.21 -18.90 -4.69
CA LEU A 209 10.56 -18.35 -3.51
C LEU A 209 10.47 -16.81 -3.54
N SER A 210 11.53 -16.11 -3.97
CA SER A 210 11.53 -14.65 -4.09
C SER A 210 10.51 -14.17 -5.12
N LEU A 211 10.32 -14.90 -6.22
CA LEU A 211 9.27 -14.62 -7.20
C LEU A 211 7.87 -14.79 -6.59
N VAL A 212 7.63 -15.87 -5.84
CA VAL A 212 6.34 -16.11 -5.16
C VAL A 212 6.06 -15.00 -4.13
N LYS A 213 7.05 -14.63 -3.31
CA LYS A 213 6.94 -13.55 -2.32
C LYS A 213 6.71 -12.20 -2.99
N THR A 214 7.41 -11.89 -4.09
CA THR A 214 7.20 -10.67 -4.89
C THR A 214 5.74 -10.57 -5.35
N LYS A 215 5.20 -11.65 -5.93
CA LYS A 215 3.79 -11.71 -6.36
C LYS A 215 2.83 -11.54 -5.20
N GLN A 216 3.09 -12.22 -4.08
CA GLN A 216 2.27 -12.12 -2.87
C GLN A 216 2.26 -10.70 -2.31
N PHE A 217 3.43 -10.04 -2.23
CA PHE A 217 3.53 -8.67 -1.76
C PHE A 217 2.80 -7.72 -2.72
N GLY A 218 2.88 -7.95 -4.03
CA GLY A 218 2.16 -7.14 -5.02
C GLY A 218 0.66 -7.18 -4.81
N LEU A 219 0.10 -8.38 -4.67
CA LEU A 219 -1.33 -8.56 -4.37
C LEU A 219 -1.71 -7.89 -3.05
N ARG A 220 -0.93 -8.13 -1.99
CA ARG A 220 -1.15 -7.55 -0.66
C ARG A 220 -1.14 -6.02 -0.68
N SER A 221 -0.20 -5.42 -1.41
CA SER A 221 -0.10 -3.97 -1.54
C SER A 221 -1.28 -3.39 -2.32
N ALA A 222 -1.67 -4.05 -3.41
CA ALA A 222 -2.84 -3.67 -4.21
C ALA A 222 -4.15 -3.76 -3.42
N THR A 223 -4.31 -4.78 -2.58
CA THR A 223 -5.48 -4.92 -1.71
C THR A 223 -5.54 -3.80 -0.67
N LEU A 224 -4.44 -3.54 0.04
CA LEU A 224 -4.44 -2.45 1.03
C LEU A 224 -4.65 -1.08 0.36
N SER A 225 -4.03 -0.82 -0.78
CA SER A 225 -4.20 0.47 -1.47
C SER A 225 -5.65 0.71 -1.90
N GLN A 226 -6.36 -0.32 -2.34
CA GLN A 226 -7.80 -0.25 -2.61
C GLN A 226 -8.60 0.07 -1.33
N MET A 227 -8.31 -0.63 -0.24
CA MET A 227 -8.99 -0.38 1.05
C MET A 227 -8.77 1.03 1.57
N VAL A 228 -7.58 1.61 1.40
CA VAL A 228 -7.27 3.00 1.76
C VAL A 228 -8.14 3.97 0.95
N GLU A 229 -8.15 3.81 -0.38
CA GLU A 229 -8.95 4.65 -1.27
C GLU A 229 -10.46 4.55 -1.00
N GLU A 230 -10.95 3.35 -0.65
CA GLU A 230 -12.34 3.16 -0.23
C GLU A 230 -12.67 3.91 1.06
N GLN A 231 -11.76 3.96 2.04
CA GLN A 231 -11.99 4.72 3.27
C GLN A 231 -12.02 6.22 3.01
N PHE A 232 -11.15 6.74 2.13
CA PHE A 232 -11.21 8.13 1.71
C PHE A 232 -12.53 8.47 0.99
N ALA A 233 -12.99 7.60 0.08
CA ALA A 233 -14.27 7.79 -0.59
C ALA A 233 -15.45 7.82 0.39
N LYS A 234 -15.43 7.00 1.45
CA LYS A 234 -16.50 6.95 2.47
C LYS A 234 -16.64 8.24 3.27
N VAL A 235 -15.58 9.01 3.44
CA VAL A 235 -15.61 10.33 4.12
C VAL A 235 -15.84 11.48 3.13
N GLY A 236 -16.15 11.17 1.86
CA GLY A 236 -16.49 12.16 0.84
C GLY A 236 -15.28 12.76 0.12
N ARG A 237 -14.06 12.23 0.32
CA ARG A 237 -12.90 12.64 -0.48
C ARG A 237 -12.97 12.01 -1.87
N VAL A 238 -12.49 12.75 -2.87
CA VAL A 238 -12.36 12.23 -4.23
C VAL A 238 -11.26 11.16 -4.23
N SER A 239 -11.60 9.92 -4.58
CA SER A 239 -10.62 8.85 -4.75
C SER A 239 -10.10 8.84 -6.19
N GLY A 240 -8.80 9.01 -6.34
CA GLY A 240 -8.08 8.77 -7.58
C GLY A 240 -7.72 7.30 -7.79
N GLY A 241 -7.92 6.45 -6.79
CA GLY A 241 -7.79 5.00 -6.85
C GLY A 241 -6.37 4.47 -6.65
N SER A 242 -6.26 3.14 -6.66
CA SER A 242 -4.99 2.41 -6.59
C SER A 242 -4.24 2.50 -7.92
N ARG A 243 -2.97 2.91 -7.90
CA ARG A 243 -2.19 3.25 -9.11
C ARG A 243 -0.78 2.67 -9.11
N GLN A 244 -0.20 2.63 -10.30
CA GLN A 244 1.23 2.40 -10.53
C GLN A 244 1.76 3.57 -11.37
N ARG A 245 2.96 4.08 -11.06
CA ARG A 245 3.64 5.10 -11.87
C ARG A 245 4.46 4.44 -12.97
N GLN A 246 4.61 5.11 -14.11
CA GLN A 246 5.55 4.69 -15.16
C GLN A 246 7.01 4.90 -14.73
N VAL A 247 7.29 5.97 -13.99
CA VAL A 247 8.59 6.17 -13.32
C VAL A 247 8.43 5.56 -11.92
N GLY A 248 9.09 4.43 -11.68
CA GLY A 248 8.92 3.66 -10.45
C GLY A 248 9.21 4.50 -9.19
N ILE A 249 8.50 4.22 -8.10
CA ILE A 249 8.72 4.83 -6.78
C ILE A 249 9.76 4.00 -6.03
N TRP A 250 11.00 4.49 -5.92
CA TRP A 250 12.14 3.68 -5.48
C TRP A 250 11.95 3.05 -4.08
N VAL A 251 11.43 3.79 -3.10
CA VAL A 251 11.26 3.26 -1.73
C VAL A 251 10.28 2.08 -1.64
N LEU A 252 9.27 2.04 -2.51
CA LEU A 252 8.35 0.91 -2.60
C LEU A 252 8.98 -0.32 -3.24
N GLN A 253 10.02 -0.14 -4.06
CA GLN A 253 10.77 -1.22 -4.69
C GLN A 253 11.83 -1.78 -3.74
N ALA A 254 12.54 -0.90 -3.04
CA ALA A 254 13.66 -1.25 -2.16
C ALA A 254 13.26 -1.88 -0.82
N THR A 255 11.96 -1.92 -0.50
CA THR A 255 11.41 -2.51 0.71
C THR A 255 11.06 -3.98 0.50
N ALA A 256 11.45 -4.86 1.41
CA ALA A 256 11.26 -6.31 1.30
C ALA A 256 9.91 -6.77 1.89
N MET A 257 8.85 -5.98 1.74
CA MET A 257 7.51 -6.25 2.29
C MET A 257 6.40 -5.64 1.42
N PRO A 258 5.10 -5.95 1.64
CA PRO A 258 4.02 -5.19 1.05
C PRO A 258 4.16 -3.69 1.38
N SER A 259 4.01 -2.84 0.38
CA SER A 259 4.36 -1.43 0.48
C SER A 259 3.42 -0.55 -0.35
N ILE A 260 2.89 0.49 0.26
CA ILE A 260 2.05 1.51 -0.41
C ILE A 260 2.61 2.91 -0.17
N LEU A 261 2.33 3.84 -1.09
CA LEU A 261 2.51 5.28 -0.90
C LEU A 261 1.15 5.97 -1.05
N VAL A 262 0.71 6.69 -0.03
CA VAL A 262 -0.57 7.38 0.02
C VAL A 262 -0.34 8.86 -0.24
N GLU A 263 -0.78 9.35 -1.39
CA GLU A 263 -0.91 10.78 -1.67
C GLU A 263 -2.25 11.27 -1.08
N THR A 264 -2.19 12.07 -0.02
CA THR A 264 -3.37 12.40 0.79
C THR A 264 -4.22 13.55 0.23
N GLY A 265 -3.72 14.24 -0.78
CA GLY A 265 -4.36 15.41 -1.40
C GLY A 265 -3.40 16.11 -2.36
N PHE A 266 -3.83 17.22 -2.95
CA PHE A 266 -2.99 18.05 -3.84
C PHE A 266 -2.65 19.41 -3.21
N ILE A 267 -1.42 19.59 -2.72
CA ILE A 267 -1.00 20.82 -2.01
C ILE A 267 -1.10 22.09 -2.86
N THR A 268 -1.08 21.94 -4.19
CA THR A 268 -1.19 23.05 -5.15
C THR A 268 -2.62 23.57 -5.33
N ASN A 269 -3.61 22.89 -4.75
CA ASN A 269 -5.00 23.32 -4.74
C ASN A 269 -5.31 23.98 -3.38
N PRO A 270 -5.76 25.25 -3.33
CA PRO A 270 -5.93 25.97 -2.07
C PRO A 270 -6.87 25.29 -1.07
N GLN A 271 -7.99 24.74 -1.53
CA GLN A 271 -8.95 24.05 -0.65
C GLN A 271 -8.37 22.76 -0.08
N GLU A 272 -7.57 22.05 -0.88
CA GLU A 272 -6.86 20.86 -0.41
C GLU A 272 -5.73 21.24 0.55
N GLU A 273 -4.99 22.31 0.28
CA GLU A 273 -3.94 22.83 1.18
C GLU A 273 -4.51 23.15 2.56
N ASP A 274 -5.65 23.84 2.62
CA ASP A 274 -6.35 24.15 3.87
C ASP A 274 -6.78 22.88 4.61
N TYR A 275 -7.33 21.91 3.90
CA TYR A 275 -7.71 20.62 4.49
C TYR A 275 -6.49 19.88 5.06
N LEU A 276 -5.41 19.77 4.28
CA LEU A 276 -4.18 19.06 4.62
C LEU A 276 -3.45 19.67 5.82
N ASN A 277 -3.52 20.98 5.99
CA ASN A 277 -2.95 21.68 7.14
C ASN A 277 -3.89 21.71 8.37
N SER A 278 -5.19 21.46 8.19
CA SER A 278 -6.14 21.48 9.30
C SER A 278 -6.00 20.26 10.22
N GLU A 279 -6.17 20.47 11.53
CA GLU A 279 -6.17 19.36 12.50
C GLU A 279 -7.25 18.32 12.18
N LYS A 280 -8.44 18.77 11.78
CA LYS A 280 -9.55 17.91 11.37
C LYS A 280 -9.16 17.04 10.18
N GLY A 281 -8.60 17.62 9.12
CA GLY A 281 -8.22 16.89 7.92
C GLY A 281 -7.11 15.88 8.19
N GLN A 282 -6.07 16.25 8.95
CA GLN A 282 -5.01 15.33 9.31
C GLN A 282 -5.50 14.15 10.18
N ASN A 283 -6.42 14.41 11.12
CA ASN A 283 -7.04 13.36 11.94
C ASN A 283 -7.93 12.44 11.09
N GLU A 284 -8.71 12.99 10.15
CA GLU A 284 -9.57 12.23 9.23
C GLU A 284 -8.74 11.37 8.26
N ILE A 285 -7.65 11.90 7.70
CA ILE A 285 -6.70 11.13 6.87
C ILE A 285 -6.15 9.95 7.66
N SER A 286 -5.62 10.22 8.85
CA SER A 286 -5.03 9.18 9.72
C SER A 286 -6.06 8.12 10.09
N ALA A 287 -7.31 8.52 10.34
CA ALA A 287 -8.40 7.61 10.68
C ALA A 287 -8.81 6.73 9.49
N CYS A 288 -8.82 7.28 8.27
CA CYS A 288 -9.10 6.51 7.06
C CYS A 288 -8.04 5.41 6.86
N ILE A 289 -6.76 5.77 6.99
CA ILE A 289 -5.66 4.80 6.84
C ILE A 289 -5.69 3.75 7.96
N THR A 290 -5.92 4.15 9.21
CA THR A 290 -6.06 3.22 10.35
C THR A 290 -7.19 2.21 10.12
N LYS A 291 -8.38 2.68 9.68
CA LYS A 291 -9.51 1.80 9.32
C LYS A 291 -9.19 0.89 8.14
N ALA A 292 -8.42 1.36 7.16
CA ALA A 292 -7.99 0.52 6.04
C ALA A 292 -7.04 -0.60 6.50
N VAL A 293 -6.12 -0.29 7.41
CA VAL A 293 -5.22 -1.28 8.04
C VAL A 293 -6.02 -2.31 8.85
N ASP A 294 -7.03 -1.89 9.63
CA ASP A 294 -7.95 -2.80 10.32
C ASP A 294 -8.64 -3.78 9.35
N ASN A 295 -9.24 -3.25 8.28
CA ASN A 295 -9.88 -4.09 7.25
C ASN A 295 -8.88 -5.04 6.57
N TYR A 296 -7.64 -4.59 6.38
CA TYR A 296 -6.58 -5.37 5.79
C TYR A 296 -6.11 -6.51 6.69
N ILE A 297 -5.95 -6.25 8.00
CA ILE A 297 -5.66 -7.27 9.02
C ILE A 297 -6.77 -8.33 9.02
N LYS A 298 -8.04 -7.90 9.06
CA LYS A 298 -9.20 -8.82 8.98
C LYS A 298 -9.20 -9.65 7.70
N TRP A 299 -8.79 -9.09 6.58
CA TRP A 299 -8.65 -9.81 5.32
C TRP A 299 -7.50 -10.83 5.35
N LEU A 300 -6.36 -10.49 5.96
CA LEU A 300 -5.24 -11.42 6.15
C LEU A 300 -5.63 -12.59 7.05
N GLU A 301 -6.33 -12.32 8.15
CA GLU A 301 -6.78 -13.36 9.08
C GLU A 301 -7.69 -14.36 8.40
N LYS A 302 -8.68 -13.88 7.62
CA LYS A 302 -9.57 -14.75 6.85
C LYS A 302 -8.84 -15.66 5.86
N LYS A 303 -7.68 -15.22 5.34
CA LYS A 303 -6.84 -16.02 4.44
C LYS A 303 -5.94 -17.01 5.17
N GLN A 304 -5.62 -16.76 6.44
CA GLN A 304 -4.86 -17.68 7.27
C GLN A 304 -5.73 -18.77 7.89
N THR A 305 -7.02 -18.52 8.10
CA THR A 305 -7.96 -19.58 8.50
C THR A 305 -7.96 -20.65 7.40
N PRO A 306 -7.48 -21.88 7.66
CA PRO A 306 -7.55 -22.93 6.67
C PRO A 306 -9.02 -23.23 6.35
N ALA A 307 -9.29 -23.78 5.17
CA ALA A 307 -10.61 -24.27 4.75
C ALA A 307 -11.05 -25.51 5.57
N THR A 308 -10.94 -25.44 6.90
CA THR A 308 -11.19 -26.50 7.87
C THR A 308 -11.89 -25.89 9.08
N ALA A 309 -13.03 -25.25 8.84
CA ALA A 309 -14.01 -24.94 9.87
C ALA A 309 -15.46 -24.99 9.36
N SER A 310 -15.72 -25.70 8.25
CA SER A 310 -17.06 -25.99 7.77
C SER A 310 -17.13 -27.31 6.98
N ALA A 311 -17.15 -28.41 7.72
CA ALA A 311 -17.93 -29.64 7.48
C ALA A 311 -17.26 -30.80 8.23
N PRO A 312 -18.00 -31.61 9.02
CA PRO A 312 -17.53 -32.96 9.34
C PRO A 312 -17.28 -33.68 8.01
N LEU A 313 -16.13 -34.33 7.88
CA LEU A 313 -15.90 -35.33 6.83
C LEU A 313 -16.92 -36.46 7.04
N GLN A 314 -18.07 -36.36 6.37
CA GLN A 314 -18.91 -37.52 6.09
C GLN A 314 -18.40 -38.13 4.78
N ASP A 315 -18.03 -39.40 4.87
CA ASP A 315 -17.64 -40.34 3.83
C ASP A 315 -16.46 -39.99 2.92
N ARG A 316 -15.26 -40.39 3.36
CA ARG A 316 -14.13 -40.69 2.46
C ARG A 316 -14.30 -42.00 1.67
N ASP A 317 -15.42 -42.71 1.88
CA ASP A 317 -15.69 -43.98 1.20
C ASP A 317 -16.37 -43.77 -0.17
N THR A 318 -16.99 -42.62 -0.40
CA THR A 318 -17.70 -42.36 -1.67
C THR A 318 -16.80 -41.91 -2.82
N GLU A 319 -15.74 -41.13 -2.54
CA GLU A 319 -14.77 -40.67 -3.56
C GLU A 319 -13.91 -41.83 -4.10
N THR A 320 -13.57 -42.80 -3.24
CA THR A 320 -12.79 -43.99 -3.62
C THR A 320 -13.62 -44.92 -4.51
N VAL A 321 -14.90 -45.12 -4.19
CA VAL A 321 -15.83 -45.93 -4.99
C VAL A 321 -16.19 -45.27 -6.33
N LEU A 322 -16.24 -43.94 -6.39
CA LEU A 322 -16.51 -43.21 -7.64
C LEU A 322 -15.32 -43.28 -8.59
N ASN A 323 -14.09 -43.17 -8.08
CA ASN A 323 -12.86 -43.28 -8.86
C ASN A 323 -12.63 -44.70 -9.39
N GLU A 324 -12.91 -45.74 -8.59
CA GLU A 324 -12.81 -47.13 -9.06
C GLU A 324 -13.84 -47.44 -10.18
N LYS A 325 -15.07 -46.94 -10.06
CA LYS A 325 -16.09 -47.08 -11.11
C LYS A 325 -15.74 -46.30 -12.38
N MET A 326 -15.10 -45.13 -12.24
CA MET A 326 -14.63 -44.34 -13.38
C MET A 326 -13.45 -44.98 -14.11
N LEU A 327 -12.50 -45.59 -13.38
CA LEU A 327 -11.40 -46.36 -14.00
C LEU A 327 -11.92 -47.62 -14.72
N GLN A 328 -12.84 -48.36 -14.11
CA GLN A 328 -13.44 -49.54 -14.76
C GLN A 328 -14.24 -49.19 -16.02
N ALA A 329 -14.91 -48.04 -16.04
CA ALA A 329 -15.63 -47.55 -17.22
C ALA A 329 -14.68 -47.12 -18.36
N PHE A 330 -13.49 -46.59 -18.02
CA PHE A 330 -12.47 -46.24 -19.02
C PHE A 330 -11.82 -47.47 -19.65
N ASP A 331 -11.52 -48.50 -18.85
CA ASP A 331 -10.91 -49.75 -19.36
C ASP A 331 -11.88 -50.55 -20.25
N GLN A 332 -13.18 -50.56 -19.93
CA GLN A 332 -14.19 -51.20 -20.79
C GLN A 332 -14.38 -50.46 -22.12
N HIS A 333 -14.22 -49.14 -22.14
CA HIS A 333 -14.36 -48.37 -23.39
C HIS A 333 -13.14 -48.50 -24.30
N ALA A 334 -11.94 -48.66 -23.73
CA ALA A 334 -10.71 -48.93 -24.49
C ALA A 334 -10.71 -50.33 -25.14
N ALA A 335 -11.35 -51.33 -24.52
CA ALA A 335 -11.46 -52.68 -25.07
C ALA A 335 -12.44 -52.81 -26.25
N THR A 336 -13.43 -51.92 -26.36
CA THR A 336 -14.43 -51.94 -27.46
C THR A 336 -13.98 -51.27 -28.76
N HIS A 337 -12.74 -50.75 -28.83
CA HIS A 337 -12.19 -50.09 -30.03
C HIS A 337 -10.90 -50.74 -30.54
N ALA A 338 -10.66 -52.00 -30.17
CA ALA A 338 -9.51 -52.79 -30.64
C ALA A 338 -9.91 -54.12 -31.31
N GLU A 339 -11.14 -54.23 -31.85
CA GLU A 339 -11.53 -55.25 -32.83
C GLU A 339 -12.06 -54.62 -34.12
#